data_AF-A0A8S3F6K1-F1
#
_entry.id   AF-A0A8S3F6K1-F1
#
_cell.length_a   1.000
_cell.length_b   1.000
_cell.length_c   1.000
_cell.angle_alpha   90.00
_cell.angle_beta   90.00
_cell.angle_gamma   90.00
#
_symmetry.space_group_name_H-M   'P 1'
#
loop_
_entity.id
_entity.type
_entity.pdbx_description
1 polymer ?
#
loop_
_entity_poly.entity_id
_entity_poly.type
_entity_poly.pdbx_seq_one_letter_code
_entity_poly.pdbx_strand_id
1 'polypeptide(L)'
;MEEFYKSLDKHVESLNYKFQDKFSVKQLLYDDIMLVLQDGWGDSQLKFWVNKNFKIIKIGDQSVVYDIKSNHPVVRHENLYTKIKECHERVGHHGRDKTWIEVKDQYGWVPLDTVKLFISQCDVCSNRKTFPKPAA
;
A
#
# COMPACT_ATOMS: atom_id res chain seq x y z
N MET A 1 -13.34 -7.70 3.58
CA MET A 1 -11.87 -7.88 3.54
C MET A 1 -11.48 -8.86 2.44
N GLU A 2 -12.02 -10.08 2.41
CA GLU A 2 -11.69 -11.08 1.37
C GLU A 2 -12.02 -10.61 -0.06
N GLU A 3 -13.19 -10.01 -0.27
CA GLU A 3 -13.60 -9.49 -1.60
C GLU A 3 -12.66 -8.41 -2.14
N PHE A 4 -12.06 -7.62 -1.26
CA PHE A 4 -11.07 -6.62 -1.62
C PHE A 4 -9.82 -7.27 -2.17
N TYR A 5 -9.27 -8.26 -1.46
CA TYR A 5 -8.07 -8.97 -1.91
C TYR A 5 -8.32 -9.76 -3.19
N LYS A 6 -9.47 -10.42 -3.32
CA LYS A 6 -9.86 -11.08 -4.58
C LYS A 6 -9.90 -10.11 -5.77
N SER A 7 -10.44 -8.92 -5.55
CA SER A 7 -10.51 -7.90 -6.60
C SER A 7 -9.14 -7.27 -6.89
N LEU A 8 -8.29 -7.16 -5.87
CA LEU A 8 -6.94 -6.64 -5.97
C LEU A 8 -6.05 -7.60 -6.74
N ASP A 9 -6.10 -8.89 -6.43
CA ASP A 9 -5.34 -9.93 -7.12
C ASP A 9 -5.74 -9.99 -8.59
N LYS A 10 -7.05 -9.95 -8.88
CA LYS A 10 -7.55 -9.86 -10.27
C LYS A 10 -7.03 -8.60 -10.99
N HIS A 11 -6.94 -7.47 -10.30
CA HIS A 11 -6.34 -6.25 -10.86
C HIS A 11 -4.86 -6.46 -11.17
N VAL A 12 -4.09 -7.03 -10.22
CA VAL A 12 -2.67 -7.33 -10.40
C VAL A 12 -2.45 -8.28 -11.56
N GLU A 13 -3.21 -9.37 -11.66
CA GLU A 13 -3.13 -10.35 -12.76
C GLU A 13 -3.40 -9.71 -14.14
N SER A 14 -4.19 -8.63 -14.19
CA SER A 14 -4.46 -7.89 -15.43
C SER A 14 -3.31 -6.97 -15.86
N LEU A 15 -2.35 -6.69 -14.97
CA LEU A 15 -1.17 -5.88 -15.29
C LEU A 15 -0.17 -6.68 -16.14
N ASN A 16 0.72 -5.98 -16.84
CA ASN A 16 1.85 -6.62 -17.50
C ASN A 16 2.72 -7.36 -16.45
N TYR A 17 3.20 -8.57 -16.76
CA TYR A 17 3.98 -9.41 -15.84
C TYR A 17 5.12 -8.66 -15.13
N LYS A 18 5.76 -7.70 -15.79
CA LYS A 18 6.84 -6.88 -15.22
C LYS A 18 6.40 -6.00 -14.04
N PHE A 19 5.11 -5.68 -13.94
CA PHE A 19 4.54 -4.87 -12.87
C PHE A 19 3.86 -5.69 -11.78
N GLN A 20 3.59 -6.98 -12.01
CA GLN A 20 2.87 -7.83 -11.06
C GLN A 20 3.70 -8.09 -9.80
N ASP A 21 4.95 -8.53 -9.97
CA ASP A 21 5.84 -8.92 -8.86
C ASP A 21 6.16 -7.77 -7.91
N LYS A 22 6.07 -6.53 -8.39
CA LYS A 22 6.43 -5.32 -7.66
C LYS A 22 5.25 -4.41 -7.35
N PHE A 23 4.02 -4.86 -7.63
CA PHE A 23 2.84 -4.05 -7.40
C PHE A 23 2.67 -3.70 -5.91
N SER A 24 2.91 -4.68 -5.03
CA SER A 24 2.84 -4.53 -3.58
C SER A 24 3.83 -5.46 -2.90
N VAL A 25 4.38 -5.04 -1.76
CA VAL A 25 5.35 -5.85 -1.01
C VAL A 25 4.61 -6.95 -0.23
N LYS A 26 4.74 -8.21 -0.63
CA LYS A 26 4.23 -9.37 0.12
C LYS A 26 5.14 -9.71 1.30
N GLN A 27 4.64 -10.51 2.25
CA GLN A 27 5.42 -10.93 3.42
C GLN A 27 6.81 -11.49 3.07
N LEU A 28 6.89 -12.44 2.13
CA LEU A 28 8.16 -13.06 1.74
C LEU A 28 9.18 -12.02 1.23
N LEU A 29 8.75 -11.09 0.38
CA LEU A 29 9.62 -10.02 -0.12
C LEU A 29 10.02 -9.04 1.00
N TYR A 30 9.12 -8.77 1.94
CA TYR A 30 9.44 -7.95 3.11
C TYR A 30 10.55 -8.60 3.96
N ASP A 31 10.48 -9.92 4.15
CA ASP A 31 11.48 -10.68 4.90
C ASP A 31 12.84 -10.70 4.16
N ASP A 32 12.84 -10.88 2.83
CA ASP A 32 14.04 -10.75 2.01
C ASP A 32 14.67 -9.35 2.11
N ILE A 33 13.84 -8.29 2.07
CA ILE A 33 14.30 -6.90 2.28
C ILE A 33 14.95 -6.74 3.65
N MET A 34 14.34 -7.30 4.70
CA MET A 34 14.90 -7.25 6.06
C MET A 34 16.24 -7.97 6.15
N LEU A 35 16.35 -9.19 5.62
CA LEU A 35 17.60 -9.97 5.61
C LEU A 35 18.71 -9.26 4.83
N VAL A 36 18.38 -8.62 3.72
CA VAL A 36 19.34 -7.82 2.94
C VAL A 36 19.83 -6.62 3.74
N LEU A 37 18.93 -5.90 4.41
CA LEU A 37 19.27 -4.68 5.14
C LEU A 37 19.98 -4.95 6.48
N GLN A 38 19.74 -6.12 7.11
CA GLN A 38 20.36 -6.49 8.38
C GLN A 38 21.66 -7.27 8.19
N ASP A 39 21.64 -8.30 7.33
CA ASP A 39 22.72 -9.29 7.25
C ASP A 39 23.42 -9.26 5.88
N GLY A 40 22.97 -8.40 4.95
CA GLY A 40 23.52 -8.34 3.61
C GLY A 40 23.29 -9.61 2.80
N TRP A 41 22.23 -10.38 3.10
CA TRP A 41 21.87 -11.59 2.37
C TRP A 41 21.44 -11.31 0.92
N GLY A 42 21.38 -12.34 0.07
CA GLY A 42 20.88 -12.26 -1.31
C GLY A 42 21.96 -12.05 -2.38
N ASP A 43 21.54 -11.99 -3.64
CA ASP A 43 22.42 -11.71 -4.78
C ASP A 43 22.67 -10.19 -4.96
N SER A 44 23.59 -9.83 -5.85
CA SER A 44 23.97 -8.43 -6.10
C SER A 44 22.83 -7.57 -6.65
N GLN A 45 21.92 -8.15 -7.44
CA GLN A 45 20.79 -7.43 -8.02
C GLN A 45 19.72 -7.14 -6.96
N LEU A 46 19.40 -8.12 -6.11
CA LEU A 46 18.51 -7.93 -4.96
C LEU A 46 19.08 -6.89 -4.02
N LYS A 47 20.35 -7.02 -3.61
CA LYS A 47 21.01 -6.05 -2.71
C LYS A 47 20.98 -4.64 -3.29
N PHE A 48 21.30 -4.48 -4.57
CA PHE A 48 21.27 -3.18 -5.23
C PHE A 48 19.86 -2.58 -5.20
N TRP A 49 18.84 -3.36 -5.56
CA TRP A 49 17.46 -2.89 -5.55
C TRP A 49 16.98 -2.55 -4.14
N VAL A 50 17.28 -3.38 -3.14
CA VAL A 50 16.86 -3.13 -1.76
C VAL A 50 17.52 -1.86 -1.21
N ASN A 51 18.84 -1.75 -1.28
CA ASN A 51 19.56 -0.57 -0.76
C ASN A 51 19.20 0.73 -1.50
N LYS A 52 18.72 0.64 -2.74
CA LYS A 52 18.26 1.79 -3.51
C LYS A 52 16.87 2.29 -3.06
N ASN A 53 16.00 1.40 -2.59
CA ASN A 53 14.58 1.73 -2.35
C ASN A 53 14.20 1.73 -0.87
N PHE A 54 14.92 1.02 0.00
CA PHE A 54 14.50 0.77 1.37
C PHE A 54 15.59 1.04 2.39
N LYS A 55 15.15 1.33 3.62
CA LYS A 55 15.99 1.45 4.81
C LYS A 55 15.27 0.87 6.03
N ILE A 56 16.02 0.44 7.03
CA ILE A 56 15.45 0.06 8.33
C ILE A 56 15.45 1.26 9.26
N ILE A 57 14.34 1.47 9.95
CA ILE A 57 14.23 2.37 11.10
C ILE A 57 13.88 1.53 12.33
N LYS A 58 14.60 1.76 13.43
CA LYS A 58 14.30 1.14 14.73
C LYS A 58 13.28 1.99 15.49
N ILE A 59 12.18 1.38 15.89
CA ILE A 59 11.11 1.99 16.68
C ILE A 59 10.96 1.14 17.94
N GLY A 60 11.57 1.58 19.05
CA GLY A 60 11.79 0.72 20.21
C GLY A 60 12.63 -0.50 19.82
N ASP A 61 12.14 -1.68 20.15
CA ASP A 61 12.80 -2.96 19.83
C ASP A 61 12.45 -3.50 18.44
N GLN A 62 11.56 -2.84 17.69
CA GLN A 62 11.11 -3.30 16.38
C GLN A 62 11.88 -2.61 15.26
N SER A 63 12.33 -3.40 14.28
CA SER A 63 12.89 -2.90 13.03
C SER A 63 11.81 -2.85 11.96
N VAL A 64 11.60 -1.68 11.37
CA VAL A 64 10.55 -1.44 10.37
C VAL A 64 11.19 -0.99 9.06
N VAL A 65 10.74 -1.56 7.94
CA VAL A 65 11.18 -1.17 6.60
C VAL A 65 10.48 0.11 6.19
N TYR A 66 11.27 1.10 5.79
CA TYR A 66 10.81 2.37 5.24
C TYR A 66 11.21 2.48 3.78
N ASP A 67 10.35 3.11 2.98
CA ASP A 67 10.69 3.59 1.66
C ASP A 67 11.61 4.80 1.76
N ILE A 68 12.75 4.76 1.07
CA ILE A 68 13.69 5.88 1.03
C ILE A 68 13.03 7.11 0.39
N LYS A 69 12.23 6.92 -0.66
CA LYS A 69 11.70 8.04 -1.44
C LYS A 69 10.61 8.81 -0.71
N SER A 70 9.62 8.11 -0.17
CA SER A 70 8.52 8.73 0.58
C SER A 70 8.85 8.97 2.05
N ASN A 71 9.90 8.33 2.59
CA ASN A 71 10.25 8.37 4.01
C ASN A 71 9.11 7.86 4.93
N HIS A 72 8.32 6.92 4.43
CA HIS A 72 7.21 6.30 5.17
C HIS A 72 7.38 4.79 5.31
N PRO A 73 6.76 4.17 6.33
CA PRO A 73 6.81 2.73 6.52
C PRO A 73 6.16 2.01 5.34
N VAL A 74 6.81 0.95 4.88
CA VAL A 74 6.31 0.08 3.81
C VAL A 74 5.12 -0.72 4.33
N VAL A 75 3.99 -0.65 3.60
CA VAL A 75 2.82 -1.46 3.91
C VAL A 75 2.92 -2.79 3.18
N ARG A 76 2.89 -3.87 3.95
CA ARG A 76 2.76 -5.22 3.41
C ARG A 76 1.40 -5.43 2.76
N HIS A 77 1.33 -6.24 1.72
CA HIS A 77 0.13 -6.54 0.95
C HIS A 77 -1.04 -6.94 1.87
N GLU A 78 -0.77 -7.83 2.83
CA GLU A 78 -1.72 -8.40 3.79
C GLU A 78 -2.30 -7.35 4.76
N ASN A 79 -1.68 -6.16 4.85
CA ASN A 79 -2.14 -5.06 5.69
C ASN A 79 -2.78 -3.91 4.88
N LEU A 80 -2.77 -3.96 3.55
CA LEU A 80 -3.31 -2.89 2.69
C LEU A 80 -4.75 -2.53 3.05
N TYR A 81 -5.63 -3.53 3.20
CA TYR A 81 -7.04 -3.28 3.51
C TYR A 81 -7.19 -2.48 4.82
N THR A 82 -6.57 -2.95 5.89
CA THR A 82 -6.67 -2.34 7.22
C THR A 82 -6.10 -0.93 7.22
N LYS A 83 -4.92 -0.72 6.61
CA LYS A 83 -4.25 0.59 6.59
C LYS A 83 -5.02 1.61 5.75
N ILE A 84 -5.57 1.21 4.61
CA ILE A 84 -6.40 2.09 3.79
C ILE A 84 -7.73 2.39 4.51
N LYS A 85 -8.34 1.39 5.16
CA LYS A 85 -9.57 1.58 5.97
C LYS A 85 -9.36 2.61 7.07
N GLU A 86 -8.28 2.50 7.84
CA GLU A 86 -7.92 3.46 8.89
C GLU A 86 -7.76 4.89 8.33
N CYS A 87 -7.05 5.05 7.20
CA CYS A 87 -6.92 6.35 6.53
C CYS A 87 -8.28 6.89 6.05
N HIS A 88 -9.09 6.03 5.43
CA HIS A 88 -10.40 6.40 4.89
C HIS A 88 -11.39 6.81 5.98
N GLU A 89 -11.36 6.13 7.13
CA GLU A 89 -12.13 6.46 8.33
C GLU A 89 -11.65 7.77 8.96
N ARG A 90 -10.32 7.99 9.07
CA ARG A 90 -9.74 9.25 9.58
C ARG A 90 -10.15 10.46 8.76
N VAL A 91 -10.20 10.32 7.43
CA VAL A 91 -10.71 11.40 6.57
C VAL A 91 -12.23 11.44 6.53
N GLY A 92 -12.98 10.63 7.29
CA GLY A 92 -14.44 10.72 7.38
C GLY A 92 -15.19 10.24 6.13
N HIS A 93 -14.70 9.18 5.48
CA HIS A 93 -15.28 8.62 4.25
C HIS A 93 -15.38 9.63 3.11
N HIS A 94 -14.39 10.51 2.98
CA HIS A 94 -14.27 11.35 1.80
C HIS A 94 -13.81 10.52 0.59
N GLY A 95 -13.96 11.09 -0.60
CA GLY A 95 -13.63 10.41 -1.85
C GLY A 95 -12.14 10.06 -2.02
N ARG A 96 -11.85 9.50 -3.19
CA ARG A 96 -10.53 9.01 -3.61
C ARG A 96 -9.39 9.95 -3.28
N ASP A 97 -9.50 11.22 -3.67
CA ASP A 97 -8.34 12.11 -3.62
C ASP A 97 -7.92 12.45 -2.19
N LYS A 98 -8.89 12.70 -1.29
CA LYS A 98 -8.58 12.93 0.12
C LYS A 98 -8.03 11.68 0.81
N THR A 99 -8.62 10.51 0.53
CA THR A 99 -8.13 9.24 1.09
C THR A 99 -6.72 8.93 0.59
N TRP A 100 -6.44 9.18 -0.70
CA TRP A 100 -5.11 9.00 -1.28
C TRP A 100 -4.07 9.90 -0.64
N ILE A 101 -4.41 11.17 -0.38
CA ILE A 101 -3.52 12.11 0.31
C ILE A 101 -3.18 11.58 1.70
N GLU A 102 -4.17 11.14 2.46
CA GLU A 102 -3.95 10.56 3.79
C GLU A 102 -3.09 9.28 3.73
N VAL A 103 -3.30 8.41 2.74
CA VAL A 103 -2.49 7.19 2.59
C VAL A 103 -1.03 7.52 2.26
N LYS A 104 -0.79 8.41 1.29
CA LYS A 104 0.58 8.74 0.85
C LYS A 104 1.38 9.52 1.91
N ASP A 105 0.70 10.24 2.80
CA ASP A 105 1.32 11.02 3.89
C ASP A 105 1.60 10.16 5.13
N GLN A 106 1.27 8.86 5.09
CA GLN A 106 1.41 7.93 6.21
C GLN A 106 2.21 6.69 5.84
N TYR A 107 2.13 6.25 4.57
CA TYR A 107 2.61 4.94 4.15
C TYR A 107 3.35 4.98 2.80
N GLY A 108 4.40 4.17 2.70
CA GLY A 108 5.11 3.88 1.46
C GLY A 108 4.60 2.61 0.79
N TRP A 109 4.84 2.48 -0.52
CA TRP A 109 4.51 1.28 -1.31
C TRP A 109 3.03 0.87 -1.32
N VAL A 110 2.13 1.85 -1.24
CA VAL A 110 0.68 1.65 -1.46
C VAL A 110 0.30 2.21 -2.84
N PRO A 111 -0.10 1.38 -3.81
CA PRO A 111 -0.55 1.86 -5.11
C PRO A 111 -1.86 2.65 -5.03
N LEU A 112 -1.98 3.71 -5.82
CA LEU A 112 -3.22 4.49 -5.91
C LEU A 112 -4.42 3.62 -6.37
N ASP A 113 -4.18 2.65 -7.26
CA ASP A 113 -5.24 1.77 -7.75
C ASP A 113 -5.78 0.86 -6.64
N THR A 114 -4.95 0.47 -5.68
CA THR A 114 -5.39 -0.21 -4.46
C THR A 114 -6.35 0.65 -3.65
N VAL A 115 -6.08 1.94 -3.51
CA VAL A 115 -6.96 2.89 -2.79
C VAL A 115 -8.27 3.10 -3.55
N LYS A 116 -8.23 3.24 -4.88
CA LYS A 116 -9.44 3.34 -5.72
C LYS A 116 -10.33 2.11 -5.54
N LEU A 117 -9.74 0.92 -5.59
CA LEU A 117 -10.45 -0.33 -5.44
C LEU A 117 -11.11 -0.44 -4.07
N PHE A 118 -10.37 -0.13 -3.00
CA PHE A 118 -10.93 -0.11 -1.64
C PHE A 118 -12.17 0.78 -1.55
N ILE A 119 -12.10 2.02 -2.05
CA ILE A 119 -13.20 2.99 -1.94
C ILE A 119 -14.43 2.52 -2.73
N SER A 120 -14.23 1.89 -3.89
CA SER A 120 -15.32 1.33 -4.69
C SER A 120 -16.11 0.22 -3.98
N GLN A 121 -15.54 -0.37 -2.93
CA GLN A 121 -16.13 -1.43 -2.12
C GLN A 121 -16.51 -0.96 -0.71
N CYS A 122 -16.43 0.34 -0.43
CA CYS A 122 -16.78 0.86 0.90
C CYS A 122 -18.30 0.96 1.05
N ASP A 123 -18.89 0.11 1.91
CA ASP A 123 -20.33 0.08 2.16
C ASP A 123 -20.91 1.43 2.62
N VAL A 124 -20.16 2.17 3.44
CA VAL A 124 -20.58 3.51 3.92
C VAL A 124 -20.67 4.49 2.75
N CYS A 125 -19.71 4.44 1.83
CA CYS A 125 -19.70 5.31 0.65
C CYS A 125 -20.79 4.91 -0.35
N SER A 126 -20.96 3.61 -0.61
CA SER A 126 -21.95 3.08 -1.54
C SER A 126 -23.38 3.36 -1.11
N ASN A 127 -23.65 3.40 0.19
CA ASN A 127 -24.97 3.70 0.74
C ASN A 127 -25.27 5.20 0.91
N ARG A 128 -24.27 6.10 0.73
CA ARG A 128 -24.53 7.55 0.73
C ARG A 128 -25.28 7.90 -0.55
N LYS A 129 -26.53 8.34 -0.40
CA LYS A 129 -27.27 8.97 -1.50
C LYS A 129 -26.43 10.11 -2.05
N THR A 130 -26.07 10.04 -3.33
CA THR A 130 -25.47 11.18 -4.02
C THR A 130 -26.52 12.26 -4.06
N PHE A 131 -26.28 13.38 -3.39
CA PHE A 131 -27.07 14.58 -3.66
C PHE A 131 -26.72 15.00 -5.09
N PRO A 132 -27.71 15.16 -5.99
CA PRO A 132 -27.45 15.67 -7.32
C PRO A 132 -26.68 16.98 -7.20
N LYS A 133 -25.62 17.12 -8.00
CA LYS A 133 -24.92 18.39 -8.12
C LYS A 133 -25.98 19.42 -8.62
N PRO A 134 -26.15 20.58 -7.96
CA PRO A 134 -27.06 21.60 -8.47
C PRO A 134 -26.70 21.89 -9.93
N ALA A 135 -27.71 21.92 -10.80
CA ALA A 135 -27.51 22.35 -12.18
C ALA A 135 -26.89 23.76 -12.15
N ALA A 136 -25.81 23.94 -12.90
CA ALA A 136 -25.15 25.23 -13.07
C ALA A 136 -26.03 26.18 -13.90
#